data_AF-A0A225UGG4-F1
#
_entry.id   AF-A0A225UGG4-F1
#
_cell.length_a   1.000
_cell.length_b   1.000
_cell.length_c   1.000
_cell.angle_alpha   90.00
_cell.angle_beta   90.00
_cell.angle_gamma   90.00
#
_symmetry.space_group_name_H-M   'P 1'
#
loop_
_entity.id
_entity.type
_entity.pdbx_description
1 polymer ?
#
loop_
_entity_poly.entity_id
_entity_poly.type
_entity_poly.pdbx_seq_one_letter_code
_entity_poly.pdbx_strand_id
1 'polypeptide(L)'
;MRTASQPSSGLPNLQRRLAEYEDLRKNFVSIKLIHVKREFNQAADYLTSKTLVIGESWELDDPDEIVHLRLVSRIPEKIMKPSELPSAPATDAVRSDQVKLE
;
A
#
# COMPACT_ATOMS: atom_id res chain seq x y z
N MET A 1 -3.09 34.97 19.32
CA MET A 1 -2.96 33.57 18.91
C MET A 1 -3.29 33.48 17.43
N ARG A 2 -2.28 33.29 16.56
CA ARG A 2 -2.50 33.06 15.12
C ARG A 2 -2.72 31.57 14.94
N THR A 3 -3.92 31.17 14.52
CA THR A 3 -4.14 29.82 14.00
C THR A 3 -3.28 29.66 12.75
N ALA A 4 -2.43 28.63 12.73
CA ALA A 4 -1.66 28.31 11.54
C ALA A 4 -2.65 27.95 10.43
N SER A 5 -2.74 28.78 9.39
CA SER A 5 -3.45 28.42 8.18
C SER A 5 -2.75 27.20 7.57
N GLN A 6 -3.47 26.09 7.42
CA GLN A 6 -3.02 24.97 6.60
C GLN A 6 -2.57 25.49 5.22
N PRO A 7 -1.45 25.03 4.67
CA PRO A 7 -1.04 25.43 3.33
C PRO A 7 -2.05 24.87 2.33
N SER A 8 -2.85 25.74 1.71
CA SER A 8 -3.88 25.38 0.73
C SER A 8 -3.32 25.18 -0.69
N SER A 9 -2.01 25.13 -0.88
CA SER A 9 -1.37 25.11 -2.20
C SER A 9 -1.30 23.71 -2.80
N GLY A 10 -2.44 23.06 -3.04
CA GLY A 10 -2.52 21.77 -3.72
C GLY A 10 -3.72 21.71 -4.67
N LEU A 11 -3.62 20.89 -5.73
CA LEU A 11 -4.74 20.62 -6.64
C LEU A 11 -5.95 20.12 -5.82
N PRO A 12 -7.12 20.81 -5.83
CA PRO A 12 -8.24 20.47 -4.94
C PRO A 12 -8.72 19.03 -5.08
N ASN A 13 -8.68 18.48 -6.30
CA ASN A 13 -9.03 17.10 -6.58
C ASN A 13 -8.05 16.09 -5.94
N LEU A 14 -6.76 16.44 -5.89
CA LEU A 14 -5.75 15.58 -5.26
C LEU A 14 -5.92 15.58 -3.75
N GLN A 15 -6.12 16.76 -3.14
CA GLN A 15 -6.36 16.87 -1.70
C GLN A 15 -7.61 16.09 -1.27
N ARG A 16 -8.70 16.18 -2.04
CA ARG A 16 -9.91 15.39 -1.79
C ARG A 16 -9.63 13.89 -1.82
N ARG A 17 -8.96 13.38 -2.87
CA ARG A 17 -8.63 11.95 -3.00
C ARG A 17 -7.69 11.45 -1.89
N LEU A 18 -6.76 12.29 -1.44
CA LEU A 18 -5.87 11.96 -0.31
C LEU A 18 -6.65 11.86 1.01
N ALA A 19 -7.61 12.75 1.24
CA ALA A 19 -8.47 12.68 2.42
C ALA A 19 -9.34 11.41 2.42
N GLU A 20 -9.91 11.03 1.26
CA GLU A 20 -10.65 9.77 1.09
C GLU A 20 -9.77 8.55 1.39
N TYR A 21 -8.52 8.55 0.90
CA TYR A 21 -7.56 7.49 1.20
C TYR A 21 -7.23 7.38 2.70
N GLU A 22 -6.97 8.51 3.38
CA GLU A 22 -6.64 8.49 4.81
C GLU A 22 -7.82 8.01 5.67
N ASP A 23 -9.06 8.24 5.25
CA ASP A 23 -10.22 7.68 5.93
C ASP A 23 -10.33 6.16 5.73
N LEU A 24 -10.18 5.69 4.49
CA LEU A 24 -10.21 4.27 4.17
C LEU A 24 -9.08 3.49 4.85
N ARG A 25 -7.89 4.10 4.96
CA ARG A 25 -6.70 3.50 5.58
C ARG A 25 -6.93 3.05 7.02
N LYS A 26 -7.80 3.73 7.78
CA LYS A 26 -8.10 3.38 9.18
C LYS A 26 -8.70 1.99 9.35
N ASN A 27 -9.29 1.45 8.28
CA ASN A 27 -9.89 0.11 8.28
C ASN A 27 -8.86 -1.02 8.14
N PHE A 28 -7.58 -0.69 7.91
CA PHE A 28 -6.52 -1.66 7.72
C PHE A 28 -5.49 -1.58 8.86
N VAL A 29 -5.10 -2.73 9.40
CA VAL A 29 -4.05 -2.83 10.45
C VAL A 29 -2.71 -2.31 9.93
N SER A 30 -2.37 -2.59 8.67
CA SER A 30 -1.18 -2.06 8.01
C SER A 30 -1.39 -1.96 6.51
N ILE A 31 -0.90 -0.89 5.90
CA ILE A 31 -0.84 -0.70 4.45
C ILE A 31 0.62 -0.41 4.07
N LYS A 32 1.08 -1.02 2.98
CA LYS A 32 2.35 -0.69 2.34
C LYS A 32 2.09 -0.30 0.90
N LEU A 33 2.58 0.87 0.51
CA LEU A 33 2.63 1.29 -0.89
C LEU A 33 4.01 0.94 -1.44
N ILE A 34 4.04 0.20 -2.54
CA ILE A 34 5.28 -0.23 -3.19
C ILE A 34 5.29 0.36 -4.59
N HIS A 35 6.39 1.01 -4.95
CA HIS A 35 6.61 1.44 -6.32
C HIS A 35 7.15 0.27 -7.15
N VAL A 36 6.48 -0.02 -8.25
CA VAL A 36 6.90 -1.02 -9.24
C VAL A 36 7.05 -0.36 -10.60
N LYS A 37 7.90 -0.91 -11.45
CA LYS A 37 7.95 -0.48 -12.84
C LYS A 37 6.63 -0.84 -13.55
N ARG A 38 6.29 -0.08 -14.59
CA ARG A 38 4.99 -0.16 -15.27
C ARG A 38 4.69 -1.56 -15.83
N GLU A 39 5.70 -2.26 -16.32
CA GLU A 39 5.59 -3.64 -16.81
C GLU A 39 5.07 -4.64 -15.76
N PHE A 40 5.32 -4.38 -14.47
CA PHE A 40 4.80 -5.21 -13.38
C PHE A 40 3.37 -4.84 -12.95
N ASN A 41 2.85 -3.70 -13.42
CA ASN A 41 1.48 -3.26 -13.18
C ASN A 41 0.58 -3.45 -14.40
N GLN A 42 1.03 -4.25 -15.38
CA GLN A 42 0.38 -4.42 -16.68
C GLN A 42 -1.08 -4.86 -16.55
N ALA A 43 -1.41 -5.73 -15.57
CA ALA A 43 -2.79 -6.13 -15.31
C ALA A 43 -3.70 -4.91 -15.02
N ALA A 44 -3.26 -4.04 -14.11
CA ALA A 44 -4.04 -2.85 -13.74
C ALA A 44 -4.14 -1.85 -14.90
N ASP A 45 -3.06 -1.67 -15.65
CA ASP A 45 -3.04 -0.83 -16.85
C ASP A 45 -4.05 -1.35 -17.89
N TYR A 46 -4.03 -2.65 -18.18
CA TYR A 46 -4.96 -3.29 -19.11
C TYR A 46 -6.42 -3.12 -18.67
N LEU A 47 -6.74 -3.46 -17.41
CA LEU A 47 -8.10 -3.34 -16.88
C LEU A 47 -8.61 -1.89 -16.94
N THR A 48 -7.74 -0.93 -16.61
CA THR A 48 -8.07 0.50 -16.71
C THR A 48 -8.32 0.91 -18.15
N SER A 49 -7.43 0.53 -19.08
CA SER A 49 -7.59 0.83 -20.51
C SER A 49 -8.86 0.21 -21.09
N LYS A 50 -9.14 -1.06 -20.79
CA LYS A 50 -10.35 -1.76 -21.26
C LYS A 50 -11.62 -1.08 -20.72
N THR A 51 -11.62 -0.72 -19.44
CA THR A 51 -12.74 0.00 -18.80
C THR A 51 -12.98 1.36 -19.44
N LEU A 52 -11.92 2.12 -19.75
CA LEU A 52 -12.05 3.42 -20.43
C LEU A 52 -12.54 3.30 -21.87
N VAL A 53 -12.15 2.25 -22.59
CA VAL A 53 -12.58 2.01 -23.98
C VAL A 53 -14.04 1.60 -24.03
N ILE A 54 -14.49 0.72 -23.14
CA ILE A 54 -15.87 0.25 -23.10
C ILE A 54 -16.81 1.33 -22.53
N GLY A 55 -16.38 2.06 -21.50
CA GLY A 55 -17.17 3.13 -20.88
C GLY A 55 -18.35 2.65 -20.02
N GLU A 56 -18.54 1.34 -19.90
CA GLU A 56 -19.63 0.68 -19.17
C GLU A 56 -19.11 -0.53 -18.39
N SER A 57 -19.97 -1.16 -17.59
CA SER A 57 -19.64 -2.40 -16.89
C SER A 57 -19.42 -3.53 -17.89
N TRP A 58 -18.39 -4.36 -17.67
CA TRP A 58 -18.05 -5.46 -18.54
C TRP A 58 -17.62 -6.69 -17.73
N GLU A 59 -17.88 -7.86 -18.30
CA GLU A 59 -17.46 -9.14 -17.72
C GLU A 59 -16.26 -9.70 -18.50
N LEU A 60 -15.42 -10.45 -17.79
CA LEU A 60 -14.22 -11.05 -18.33
C LEU A 60 -14.50 -12.54 -18.58
N ASP A 61 -14.93 -12.88 -19.79
CA ASP A 61 -15.38 -14.24 -20.13
C ASP A 61 -14.35 -15.07 -20.89
N ASP A 62 -13.34 -14.43 -21.50
CA ASP A 62 -12.32 -15.14 -22.27
C ASP A 62 -11.34 -15.88 -21.33
N PRO A 63 -11.28 -17.23 -21.38
CA PRO A 63 -10.40 -18.00 -20.51
C PRO A 63 -8.93 -17.65 -20.68
N ASP A 64 -8.50 -17.36 -21.91
CA ASP A 64 -7.11 -17.02 -22.22
C ASP A 64 -6.74 -15.66 -21.63
N GLU A 65 -7.62 -14.67 -21.75
CA GLU A 65 -7.49 -13.36 -21.11
C GLU A 65 -7.41 -13.46 -19.58
N ILE A 66 -8.24 -14.29 -18.95
CA ILE A 66 -8.21 -14.54 -17.50
C ILE A 66 -6.86 -15.15 -17.08
N VAL A 67 -6.40 -16.17 -17.82
CA VAL A 67 -5.11 -16.83 -17.53
C VAL A 67 -3.96 -15.84 -17.68
N HIS A 68 -3.97 -15.02 -18.73
CA HIS A 68 -2.95 -14.00 -18.95
C HIS A 68 -2.93 -12.98 -17.80
N LEU A 69 -4.09 -12.43 -17.41
CA LEU A 69 -4.18 -11.46 -16.31
C LEU A 69 -3.71 -12.04 -14.98
N ARG A 70 -3.99 -13.31 -14.69
CA ARG A 70 -3.46 -14.01 -13.52
C ARG A 70 -1.95 -14.17 -13.54
N LEU A 71 -1.34 -14.28 -14.72
CA LEU A 71 0.11 -14.37 -14.86
C LEU A 71 0.76 -13.00 -14.64
N VAL A 72 0.22 -11.95 -15.27
CA VAL A 72 0.80 -10.59 -15.23
C VAL A 72 0.43 -9.80 -13.98
N SER A 73 -0.53 -10.25 -13.17
CA SER A 73 -0.87 -9.63 -11.88
C SER A 73 0.05 -10.05 -10.73
N ARG A 74 0.93 -11.03 -10.95
CA ARG A 74 1.85 -11.50 -9.92
C ARG A 74 2.90 -10.43 -9.63
N ILE A 75 2.76 -9.76 -8.50
CA ILE A 75 3.84 -8.96 -7.92
C ILE A 75 4.91 -9.95 -7.42
N PRO A 76 6.16 -9.91 -7.93
CA PRO A 76 7.19 -10.81 -7.46
C PRO A 76 7.39 -10.66 -5.95
N GLU A 77 7.32 -11.76 -5.20
CA GLU A 77 7.51 -11.77 -3.73
C GLU A 77 8.81 -11.09 -3.29
N LYS A 78 9.84 -11.12 -4.15
CA LYS A 78 11.13 -10.44 -3.94
C LYS A 78 11.02 -8.91 -3.79
N ILE A 79 9.94 -8.29 -4.28
CA ILE A 79 9.65 -6.86 -4.10
C ILE A 79 9.01 -6.62 -2.72
N MET A 80 8.25 -7.59 -2.21
CA MET A 80 7.71 -7.57 -0.85
C MET A 80 8.83 -7.96 0.13
N LYS A 81 9.72 -7.02 0.45
CA LYS A 81 10.58 -7.21 1.63
C LYS A 81 9.68 -7.56 2.83
N PRO A 82 9.91 -8.67 3.54
CA PRO A 82 9.19 -8.94 4.77
C PRO A 82 9.47 -7.76 5.71
N SER A 83 8.42 -7.05 6.11
CA SER A 83 8.57 -6.14 7.25
C SER A 83 8.42 -7.03 8.44
N GLU A 84 9.47 -7.14 9.24
CA GLU A 84 9.34 -7.57 10.62
C GLU A 84 8.29 -6.65 11.25
N LEU A 85 7.17 -7.22 11.65
CA LEU A 85 6.28 -6.56 12.59
C LEU A 85 7.08 -6.38 13.88
N PRO A 86 7.03 -5.23 14.57
CA PRO A 86 7.61 -5.15 15.90
C PRO A 86 6.87 -6.17 16.76
N SER A 87 7.53 -7.29 17.07
CA SER A 87 7.07 -8.19 18.12
C SER A 87 6.90 -7.34 19.39
N ALA A 88 5.75 -7.48 20.04
CA ALA A 88 5.41 -6.80 21.29
C ALA A 88 6.59 -6.82 22.28
N PRO A 89 6.74 -5.79 23.14
CA PRO A 89 7.89 -5.72 24.04
C PRO A 89 7.89 -6.95 24.94
N ALA A 90 8.95 -7.75 24.83
CA ALA A 90 9.24 -8.77 25.82
C ALA A 90 9.45 -8.06 27.16
N THR A 91 8.44 -8.11 28.01
CA THR A 91 8.63 -8.00 29.45
C THR A 91 9.44 -9.21 29.87
N ASP A 92 10.73 -9.04 30.10
CA ASP A 92 11.32 -9.64 31.30
C ASP A 92 12.56 -8.88 31.76
N ALA A 93 12.56 -8.63 33.06
CA ALA A 93 13.58 -7.88 33.77
C ALA A 93 14.69 -8.83 34.22
N VAL A 94 15.95 -8.54 33.89
CA VAL A 94 17.07 -9.00 34.73
C VAL A 94 18.05 -7.85 34.94
N ARG A 95 17.91 -7.29 36.13
CA ARG A 95 18.88 -6.53 36.91
C ARG A 95 20.26 -7.20 36.85
N SER A 96 21.30 -6.42 36.56
CA SER A 96 22.68 -6.78 36.90
C SER A 96 23.27 -5.66 37.73
N ASP A 97 23.20 -5.85 39.05
CA ASP A 97 23.90 -5.03 40.02
C ASP A 97 25.41 -5.24 39.83
N GLN A 98 26.17 -4.15 39.77
CA GLN A 98 27.62 -4.18 39.85
C GLN A 98 28.04 -4.65 41.24
N VAL A 99 28.83 -5.72 41.31
CA VAL A 99 29.68 -6.00 42.48
C VAL A 99 31.14 -5.94 42.06
N LYS A 100 31.86 -5.04 42.74
CA LYS A 100 33.31 -4.84 42.69
C LYS A 100 33.97 -5.83 43.65
N LEU A 101 34.99 -6.56 43.17
CA LEU A 101 36.04 -7.26 43.93
C LEU A 101 37.11 -7.64 42.87
N GLU A 102 38.38 -7.29 42.92
CA GLU A 102 39.30 -6.80 43.97
C GLU A 102 40.16 -5.64 43.44
#